data_AF-A0A7K1SIE4-F1
#
_entry.id   AF-A0A7K1SIE4-F1
#
_cell.length_a   1.000
_cell.length_b   1.000
_cell.length_c   1.000
_cell.angle_alpha   90.00
_cell.angle_beta   90.00
_cell.angle_gamma   90.00
#
_symmetry.space_group_name_H-M   'P 1'
#
loop_
_entity.id
_entity.type
_entity.pdbx_description
1 polymer ?
#
loop_
_entity_poly.entity_id
_entity_poly.type
_entity_poly.pdbx_seq_one_letter_code
_entity_poly.pdbx_strand_id
1 'polypeptide(L)'
;MKLTWTFYPKGETESVTLTVVYTPELDAEKIASGGFLHKHTNTAYVDWATYKRFDTADVEGRKDAFQRLTPISKGIENGLPWLLR
;
A
#
# COMPACT_ATOMS: atom_id res chain seq x y z
N MET A 1 10.36 2.34 -6.46
CA MET A 1 10.07 3.76 -6.10
C MET A 1 9.21 3.76 -4.85
N LYS A 2 9.33 4.78 -3.97
CA LYS A 2 8.56 4.86 -2.72
C LYS A 2 7.89 6.23 -2.56
N LEU A 3 6.68 6.25 -2.03
CA LEU A 3 5.92 7.45 -1.69
C LEU A 3 5.45 7.36 -0.23
N THR A 4 5.42 8.49 0.46
CA THR A 4 4.94 8.56 1.84
C THR A 4 3.66 9.39 1.85
N TRP A 5 2.57 8.78 2.31
CA TRP A 5 1.28 9.45 2.46
C TRP A 5 0.88 9.49 3.93
N THR A 6 0.81 10.69 4.50
CA THR A 6 0.34 10.89 5.87
C THR A 6 -1.09 11.38 5.84
N PHE A 7 -1.98 10.67 6.52
CA PHE A 7 -3.37 11.10 6.72
C PHE A 7 -3.61 11.46 8.19
N TYR A 8 -4.40 12.50 8.39
CA TYR A 8 -4.81 13.00 9.70
C TYR A 8 -6.29 12.67 9.91
N PRO A 9 -6.63 11.52 10.52
CA PRO A 9 -8.01 11.22 10.89
C PRO A 9 -8.58 12.30 11.80
N LYS A 10 -9.80 12.77 11.46
CA LYS A 10 -10.45 13.89 12.16
C LYS A 10 -10.83 13.41 13.57
N GLY A 11 -10.13 13.90 14.59
CA GLY A 11 -10.37 13.56 16.00
C GLY A 11 -9.31 12.65 16.64
N GLU A 12 -8.35 12.16 15.87
CA GLU A 12 -7.19 11.43 16.41
C GLU A 12 -5.96 12.35 16.48
N THR A 13 -5.17 12.21 17.55
CA THR A 13 -3.92 12.95 17.76
C THR A 13 -2.74 12.33 17.00
N GLU A 14 -2.93 11.12 16.47
CA GLU A 14 -1.90 10.34 15.80
C GLU A 14 -2.05 10.43 14.28
N SER A 15 -0.98 10.86 13.61
CA SER A 15 -0.92 10.87 12.16
C SER A 15 -0.59 9.48 11.65
N VAL A 16 -1.42 8.94 10.75
CA VAL A 16 -1.16 7.63 10.14
C VAL A 16 -0.31 7.85 8.90
N THR A 17 0.96 7.45 8.96
CA THR A 17 1.88 7.48 7.83
C THR A 17 1.89 6.13 7.11
N LEU A 18 1.37 6.12 5.88
CA LEU A 18 1.43 4.98 4.97
C LEU A 18 2.64 5.12 4.04
N THR A 19 3.52 4.12 4.05
CA THR A 19 4.61 4.01 3.08
C THR A 19 4.12 3.17 1.89
N VAL A 20 4.08 3.75 0.70
CA VAL A 20 3.68 3.06 -0.53
C VAL A 20 4.92 2.73 -1.34
N VAL A 21 5.12 1.45 -1.62
CA VAL A 21 6.27 0.91 -2.35
C VAL A 21 5.77 0.30 -3.66
N TYR A 22 6.24 0.85 -4.77
CA TYR A 22 6.02 0.24 -6.07
C TYR A 22 6.82 -1.05 -6.20
N THR A 23 6.14 -2.15 -6.52
CA THR A 23 6.72 -3.50 -6.68
C THR A 23 6.43 -4.02 -8.09
N PRO A 24 7.42 -4.05 -9.01
CA PRO A 24 7.20 -4.48 -10.40
C PRO A 24 6.80 -5.95 -10.54
N GLU A 25 7.12 -6.80 -9.57
CA GLU A 25 6.70 -8.21 -9.54
C GLU A 25 5.16 -8.32 -9.52
N LEU A 26 4.45 -7.35 -8.93
CA LEU A 26 2.99 -7.32 -8.88
C LEU A 26 2.33 -6.97 -10.23
N ASP A 27 3.02 -6.21 -11.08
CA ASP A 27 2.54 -5.94 -12.44
C ASP A 27 2.54 -7.22 -13.29
N ALA A 28 3.50 -8.12 -13.04
CA ALA A 28 3.60 -9.40 -13.74
C ALA A 28 2.50 -10.38 -13.29
N GLU A 29 2.13 -10.35 -12.01
CA GLU A 29 1.09 -11.24 -11.46
C GLU A 29 -0.35 -10.78 -11.72
N LYS A 30 -0.56 -9.53 -12.19
CA LYS A 30 -1.90 -8.95 -12.46
C LYS A 30 -2.89 -9.16 -11.31
N ILE A 31 -2.44 -8.90 -10.09
CA ILE A 31 -3.26 -9.03 -8.89
C ILE A 31 -4.49 -8.11 -8.92
N ALA A 32 -5.68 -8.68 -8.69
CA ALA A 32 -6.95 -7.94 -8.75
C ALA A 32 -7.11 -6.89 -7.63
N SER A 33 -6.39 -7.04 -6.52
CA SER A 33 -6.41 -6.13 -5.37
C SER A 33 -5.53 -4.89 -5.54
N GLY A 34 -4.67 -4.85 -6.56
CA GLY A 34 -3.72 -3.75 -6.80
C GLY A 34 -2.52 -3.69 -5.84
N GLY A 35 -2.58 -4.40 -4.71
CA GLY A 35 -1.43 -4.52 -3.81
C GLY A 35 -1.73 -5.16 -2.45
N PHE A 36 -0.70 -5.19 -1.61
CA PHE A 36 -0.70 -5.76 -0.27
C PHE A 36 -0.37 -4.71 0.78
N LEU A 37 -1.10 -4.72 1.90
CA LEU A 37 -0.86 -3.82 3.02
C LEU A 37 -0.27 -4.59 4.21
N HIS A 38 0.99 -4.28 4.53
CA HIS A 38 1.62 -4.73 5.76
C HIS A 38 1.25 -3.79 6.91
N LYS A 39 0.28 -4.22 7.73
CA LYS A 39 -0.29 -3.41 8.81
C LYS A 39 0.71 -3.06 9.91
N HIS A 40 1.70 -3.91 10.16
CA HIS A 40 2.63 -3.68 11.26
C HIS A 40 3.58 -2.51 10.97
N THR A 41 4.04 -2.37 9.71
CA THR A 41 4.95 -1.30 9.30
C THR A 41 4.24 -0.18 8.56
N ASN A 42 2.90 -0.23 8.46
CA ASN A 42 2.10 0.65 7.61
C ASN A 42 2.71 0.80 6.21
N THR A 43 3.07 -0.33 5.59
CA THR A 43 3.71 -0.36 4.27
C THR A 43 2.80 -1.05 3.26
N ALA A 44 2.42 -0.35 2.21
CA ALA A 44 1.66 -0.86 1.08
C ALA A 44 2.61 -1.18 -0.07
N TYR A 45 2.62 -2.43 -0.52
CA TYR A 45 3.36 -2.89 -1.70
C TYR A 45 2.37 -3.02 -2.85
N VAL A 46 2.55 -2.25 -3.91
CA VAL A 46 1.51 -2.03 -4.92
C VAL A 46 2.06 -2.17 -6.33
N ASP A 47 1.18 -2.51 -7.27
CA ASP A 47 1.46 -2.47 -8.71
C ASP A 47 1.58 -1.02 -9.22
N TRP A 48 1.99 -0.85 -10.48
CA TRP A 48 2.18 0.49 -11.04
C TRP A 48 0.88 1.27 -11.16
N ALA A 49 -0.23 0.58 -11.47
CA ALA A 49 -1.54 1.20 -11.62
C ALA A 49 -2.03 1.82 -10.31
N THR A 50 -1.86 1.11 -9.20
CA THR A 50 -2.24 1.53 -7.86
C THR A 50 -1.25 2.54 -7.31
N TYR A 51 0.06 2.38 -7.56
CA TYR A 51 1.08 3.37 -7.19
C TYR A 51 0.74 4.76 -7.74
N LYS A 52 0.35 4.85 -9.02
CA LYS A 52 -0.05 6.12 -9.65
C LYS A 52 -1.25 6.78 -8.98
N ARG A 53 -2.18 6.02 -8.41
CA ARG A 53 -3.32 6.58 -7.66
C ARG A 53 -2.88 7.20 -6.34
N PHE A 54 -1.85 6.64 -5.70
CA PHE A 54 -1.25 7.25 -4.52
C PHE A 54 -0.43 8.49 -4.86
N ASP A 55 0.23 8.49 -6.02
CA ASP A 55 1.00 9.63 -6.52
C ASP A 55 0.10 10.83 -6.86
N THR A 56 -1.10 10.61 -7.42
CA THR A 56 -2.06 11.70 -7.62
C THR A 56 -2.48 12.36 -6.31
N ALA A 57 -2.58 13.70 -6.29
CA ALA A 57 -2.92 14.49 -5.10
C ALA A 57 -4.39 14.38 -4.65
N ASP A 58 -5.15 13.44 -5.22
CA ASP A 58 -6.56 13.25 -4.93
C ASP A 58 -6.75 12.39 -3.66
N VAL A 59 -7.41 12.95 -2.66
CA VAL A 59 -7.61 12.29 -1.36
C VAL A 59 -8.61 11.13 -1.47
N GLU A 60 -9.64 11.28 -2.30
CA GLU A 60 -10.64 10.22 -2.52
C GLU A 60 -10.02 9.02 -3.25
N GLY A 61 -9.23 9.28 -4.30
CA GLY A 61 -8.50 8.25 -5.04
C GLY A 61 -7.47 7.50 -4.18
N ARG A 62 -6.79 8.19 -3.27
CA ARG A 62 -5.89 7.56 -2.28
C ARG A 62 -6.64 6.65 -1.32
N LYS A 63 -7.83 7.06 -0.85
CA LYS A 63 -8.68 6.23 0.02
C LYS A 63 -9.22 5.01 -0.71
N ASP A 64 -9.73 5.15 -1.94
CA ASP A 64 -10.16 4.01 -2.77
C ASP A 64 -9.00 3.03 -2.98
N ALA A 65 -7.82 3.53 -3.36
CA ALA A 65 -6.64 2.71 -3.54
C ALA A 65 -6.25 1.97 -2.25
N PHE A 66 -6.30 2.64 -1.10
CA PHE A 66 -6.01 2.03 0.19
C PHE A 66 -7.02 0.94 0.57
N GLN A 67 -8.32 1.16 0.32
CA GLN A 67 -9.36 0.17 0.62
C GLN A 67 -9.28 -1.09 -0.24
N ARG A 68 -8.67 -1.02 -1.42
CA ARG A 68 -8.46 -2.17 -2.31
C ARG A 68 -7.31 -3.08 -1.87
N LEU A 69 -6.37 -2.56 -1.07
CA LEU A 69 -5.19 -3.31 -0.64
C LEU A 69 -5.58 -4.53 0.18
N THR A 70 -4.97 -5.66 -0.14
CA THR A 70 -5.15 -6.88 0.64
C THR A 70 -4.28 -6.83 1.90
N PRO A 71 -4.88 -6.84 3.11
CA PRO A 71 -4.10 -6.82 4.33
C PRO A 71 -3.36 -8.14 4.50
N ILE A 72 -2.05 -8.06 4.69
CA ILE A 72 -1.20 -9.20 5.02
C ILE A 72 -0.81 -9.13 6.50
N SER A 73 -0.93 -10.27 7.18
CA SER A 73 -0.41 -10.45 8.53
C SER A 73 0.97 -11.10 8.46
N LYS A 74 1.79 -10.88 9.48
CA LYS A 74 3.17 -11.37 9.61
C LYS A 74 3.38 -12.87 9.27
N GLY A 75 2.32 -13.69 9.36
CA GLY A 75 2.37 -15.11 8.99
C GLY A 75 2.37 -15.41 7.48
N ILE A 76 1.86 -14.50 6.64
CA ILE A 76 1.71 -14.71 5.17
C ILE A 76 2.95 -14.23 4.39
N GLU A 77 3.87 -13.51 5.04
CA GLU A 77 5.13 -13.00 4.46
C GLU A 77 5.98 -14.12 3.83
N ASN A 78 5.92 -15.34 4.39
CA ASN A 78 6.65 -16.50 3.86
C ASN A 78 6.21 -16.94 2.46
N GLY A 79 5.00 -16.57 2.02
CA GLY A 79 4.50 -16.85 0.66
C GLY A 79 4.86 -15.77 -0.36
N LEU A 80 5.38 -14.63 0.09
CA LEU A 80 5.70 -13.46 -0.74
C LEU A 80 7.15 -13.02 -0.44
N PRO A 81 8.15 -13.80 -0.88
CA PRO A 81 9.55 -13.64 -0.45
C PRO A 81 10.18 -12.29 -0.81
N TRP A 82 9.59 -11.57 -1.76
CA TRP A 82 10.00 -10.22 -2.15
C TRP A 82 9.58 -9.13 -1.15
N LEU A 83 8.68 -9.41 -0.19
CA LEU A 83 8.31 -8.48 0.88
C LEU A 83 9.40 -8.33 1.96
N LEU A 84 10.26 -9.33 2.11
CA LEU A 84 11.29 -9.41 3.16
C LEU A 84 12.69 -9.00 2.65
N ARG A 85 12.82 -8.58 1.39
CA ARG A 85 14.05 -8.06 0.79
C ARG A 85 14.20 -6.56 0.98
#